data_AF-A0A4V2SK85-F1
#
_entry.id   AF-A0A4V2SK85-F1
#
_cell.length_a   1.000
_cell.length_b   1.000
_cell.length_c   1.000
_cell.angle_alpha   90.00
_cell.angle_beta   90.00
_cell.angle_gamma   90.00
#
_symmetry.space_group_name_H-M   'P 1'
#
loop_
_entity.id
_entity.type
_entity.pdbx_description
1 polymer ?
#
loop_
_entity_poly.entity_id
_entity_poly.type
_entity_poly.pdbx_seq_one_letter_code
_entity_poly.pdbx_strand_id
1 'polypeptide(L)'
;MPKGKAGCFLSALGTFGDSIEAVVSYVDDNTGNVISRQWNSLDKSTQARLLGAGKVAIVALPASAVSKFKTAINKPSNLPHIQKIANQITHRQNLINGLREQINAPGFKAKNLRLTLNGKEYSPIADVSKGAAVYRGIPDKDIFQFYQDLAGISKMPNPVDKIKKDGVKQGIYYAVQDRHGNQFTLRNFSKSQEATKARWTIDINSKKATVEHQLTVDSFELKFQ
;
A
#
# COMPACT_ATOMS: atom_id res chain seq x y z
N MET A 1 13.33 5.03 -12.66
CA MET A 1 12.66 5.46 -13.91
C MET A 1 13.11 4.54 -15.04
N PRO A 2 12.22 3.91 -15.80
CA PRO A 2 12.58 3.45 -17.13
C PRO A 2 12.65 4.69 -18.03
N LYS A 3 13.86 5.12 -18.40
CA LYS A 3 14.06 6.16 -19.41
C LYS A 3 13.87 5.53 -20.80
N GLY A 4 13.03 6.13 -21.66
CA GLY A 4 12.86 5.73 -23.06
C GLY A 4 11.42 5.37 -23.48
N LYS A 5 11.25 5.06 -24.78
CA LYS A 5 9.95 4.82 -25.46
C LYS A 5 9.05 3.78 -24.75
N ALA A 6 9.63 2.81 -24.03
CA ALA A 6 8.90 1.79 -23.27
C ALA A 6 8.13 2.37 -22.07
N GLY A 7 8.68 3.38 -21.37
CA GLY A 7 7.99 4.03 -20.24
C GLY A 7 6.78 4.85 -20.67
N CYS A 8 6.88 5.56 -21.80
CA CYS A 8 5.75 6.31 -22.39
C CYS A 8 4.63 5.38 -22.86
N PHE A 9 4.98 4.19 -23.34
CA PHE A 9 4.02 3.22 -23.85
C PHE A 9 3.21 2.58 -22.73
N LEU A 10 3.84 2.14 -21.65
CA LEU A 10 3.11 1.61 -20.48
C LEU A 10 2.20 2.69 -19.89
N SER A 11 2.67 3.94 -19.82
CA SER A 11 1.88 5.09 -19.37
C SER A 11 0.58 5.31 -20.17
N ALA A 12 0.60 5.05 -21.48
CA ALA A 12 -0.60 5.13 -22.31
C ALA A 12 -1.60 3.98 -22.01
N LEU A 13 -1.14 2.78 -21.62
CA LEU A 13 -2.03 1.68 -21.20
C LEU A 13 -2.81 2.03 -19.94
N GLY A 14 -2.18 2.68 -18.97
CA GLY A 14 -2.86 3.18 -17.78
C GLY A 14 -3.94 4.23 -18.08
N THR A 15 -3.78 4.98 -19.17
CA THR A 15 -4.73 6.03 -19.59
C THR A 15 -5.92 5.48 -20.36
N PHE A 16 -5.66 4.51 -21.25
CA PHE A 16 -6.69 3.97 -22.15
C PHE A 16 -7.38 2.74 -21.63
N GLY A 17 -6.88 2.12 -20.55
CA GLY A 17 -7.22 0.77 -20.09
C GLY A 17 -8.59 0.31 -20.54
N ASP A 18 -9.65 0.90 -20.03
CA ASP A 18 -11.02 0.44 -20.23
C ASP A 18 -11.54 0.51 -21.68
N SER A 19 -10.87 1.27 -22.56
CA SER A 19 -11.26 1.49 -23.97
C SER A 19 -10.50 0.63 -24.98
N ILE A 20 -9.55 -0.20 -24.53
CA ILE A 20 -8.73 -1.05 -25.38
C ILE A 20 -8.50 -2.45 -24.78
N GLU A 21 -8.57 -3.48 -25.63
CA GLU A 21 -8.28 -4.87 -25.25
C GLU A 21 -6.77 -5.17 -25.33
N ALA A 22 -5.96 -4.41 -24.60
CA ALA A 22 -4.52 -4.68 -24.55
C ALA A 22 -4.23 -5.97 -23.77
N VAL A 23 -3.31 -6.81 -24.28
CA VAL A 23 -2.78 -7.97 -23.54
C VAL A 23 -1.35 -7.66 -23.13
N VAL A 24 -1.07 -7.76 -21.84
CA VAL A 24 0.26 -7.55 -21.26
C VAL A 24 0.81 -8.86 -20.75
N SER A 25 2.01 -9.20 -21.21
CA SER A 25 2.81 -10.32 -20.71
C SER A 25 3.91 -9.79 -19.81
N TYR A 26 3.93 -10.23 -18.57
CA TYR A 26 4.87 -9.79 -17.55
C TYR A 26 5.46 -10.99 -16.82
N VAL A 27 6.66 -10.81 -16.28
CA VAL A 27 7.24 -11.79 -15.36
C VAL A 27 6.53 -11.64 -14.02
N ASP A 28 5.95 -12.73 -13.56
CA ASP A 28 5.37 -12.87 -12.25
C ASP A 28 6.48 -12.96 -11.20
N ASP A 29 6.44 -12.07 -10.22
CA ASP A 29 7.53 -11.93 -9.26
C ASP A 29 7.54 -13.10 -8.25
N ASN A 30 6.42 -13.79 -8.10
CA ASN A 30 6.25 -14.87 -7.12
C ASN A 30 6.73 -16.22 -7.68
N THR A 31 6.46 -16.47 -8.96
CA THR A 31 6.76 -17.75 -9.61
C THR A 31 7.89 -17.67 -10.63
N GLY A 32 8.31 -16.48 -11.05
CA GLY A 32 9.27 -16.27 -12.12
C GLY A 32 8.73 -16.57 -13.53
N ASN A 33 7.46 -16.98 -13.63
CA ASN A 33 6.82 -17.34 -14.90
C ASN A 33 6.36 -16.12 -15.66
N VAL A 34 6.29 -16.22 -16.99
CA VAL A 34 5.66 -15.20 -17.82
C VAL A 34 4.15 -15.41 -17.80
N ILE A 35 3.41 -14.40 -17.32
CA ILE A 35 1.95 -14.39 -17.28
C ILE A 35 1.42 -13.39 -18.30
N SER A 36 0.48 -13.85 -19.14
CA SER A 36 -0.22 -13.01 -20.13
C SER A 36 -1.69 -12.80 -19.73
N ARG A 37 -2.10 -11.53 -19.63
CA ARG A 37 -3.47 -11.13 -19.24
C ARG A 37 -3.91 -9.88 -19.98
N GLN A 38 -5.22 -9.74 -20.18
CA GLN A 38 -5.80 -8.47 -20.60
C GLN A 38 -5.52 -7.41 -19.54
N TRP A 39 -5.11 -6.21 -19.97
CA TRP A 39 -4.76 -5.11 -19.08
C TRP A 39 -5.90 -4.84 -18.10
N ASN A 40 -7.15 -4.79 -18.57
CA ASN A 40 -8.31 -4.46 -17.73
C ASN A 40 -8.72 -5.56 -16.76
N SER A 41 -8.27 -6.80 -16.99
CA SER A 41 -8.46 -7.88 -16.02
C SER A 41 -7.38 -7.92 -14.95
N LEU A 42 -6.31 -7.12 -15.11
CA LEU A 42 -5.34 -6.89 -14.06
C LEU A 42 -5.92 -5.95 -13.01
N ASP A 43 -5.71 -6.29 -11.74
CA ASP A 43 -6.03 -5.40 -10.66
C ASP A 43 -5.17 -4.13 -10.71
N LYS A 44 -5.65 -3.07 -10.04
CA LYS A 44 -5.01 -1.76 -10.07
C LYS A 44 -3.58 -1.75 -9.52
N SER A 45 -3.24 -2.65 -8.59
CA SER A 45 -1.89 -2.73 -8.05
C SER A 45 -0.91 -3.41 -9.03
N THR A 46 -1.36 -4.43 -9.77
CA THR A 46 -0.56 -5.07 -10.83
C THR A 46 -0.39 -4.13 -12.02
N GLN A 47 -1.46 -3.45 -12.47
CA GLN A 47 -1.36 -2.41 -13.48
C GLN A 47 -0.33 -1.35 -13.05
N ALA A 48 -0.48 -0.82 -11.84
CA ALA A 48 0.42 0.18 -11.26
C ALA A 48 1.89 -0.26 -11.20
N ARG A 49 2.16 -1.51 -10.83
CA ARG A 49 3.53 -2.08 -10.81
C ARG A 49 4.15 -2.11 -12.19
N LEU A 50 3.39 -2.58 -13.19
CA LEU A 50 3.83 -2.65 -14.58
C LEU A 50 4.07 -1.25 -15.17
N LEU A 51 3.35 -0.22 -14.72
CA LEU A 51 3.60 1.19 -15.11
C LEU A 51 4.88 1.78 -14.50
N GLY A 52 5.23 1.40 -13.26
CA GLY A 52 6.30 2.05 -12.50
C GLY A 52 7.70 1.50 -12.75
N ALA A 53 7.87 0.18 -12.63
CA ALA A 53 9.18 -0.48 -12.70
C ALA A 53 9.14 -1.98 -13.06
N GLY A 54 7.96 -2.55 -13.34
CA GLY A 54 7.82 -3.96 -13.67
C GLY A 54 8.57 -4.34 -14.95
N LYS A 55 9.15 -5.55 -14.99
CA LYS A 55 9.70 -6.14 -16.21
C LYS A 55 8.56 -6.62 -17.09
N VAL A 56 8.26 -5.85 -18.13
CA VAL A 56 7.28 -6.21 -19.16
C VAL A 56 8.01 -6.93 -20.28
N ALA A 57 7.56 -8.15 -20.60
CA ALA A 57 8.17 -8.95 -21.65
C ALA A 57 7.59 -8.59 -23.02
N ILE A 58 6.26 -8.54 -23.14
CA ILE A 58 5.54 -8.30 -24.40
C ILE A 58 4.24 -7.55 -24.10
N VAL A 59 3.88 -6.58 -24.95
CA VAL A 59 2.52 -6.03 -25.01
C VAL A 59 1.96 -6.25 -26.40
N ALA A 60 0.82 -6.93 -26.48
CA ALA A 60 0.06 -7.10 -27.71
C ALA A 60 -1.11 -6.10 -27.73
N LEU A 61 -1.20 -5.34 -28.83
CA LEU A 61 -2.25 -4.36 -29.06
C LEU A 61 -3.06 -4.72 -30.31
N PRO A 62 -4.39 -4.57 -30.28
CA PRO A 62 -5.17 -4.58 -31.50
C PRO A 62 -4.81 -3.35 -32.36
N ALA A 63 -4.84 -3.50 -33.68
CA ALA A 63 -4.46 -2.44 -34.62
C ALA A 63 -5.23 -1.11 -34.41
N SER A 64 -6.48 -1.20 -33.94
CA SER A 64 -7.34 -0.06 -33.58
C SER A 64 -6.85 0.73 -32.36
N ALA A 65 -6.08 0.11 -31.45
CA ALA A 65 -5.50 0.75 -30.28
C ALA A 65 -4.18 1.48 -30.62
N VAL A 66 -3.46 1.04 -31.65
CA VAL A 66 -2.16 1.61 -32.06
C VAL A 66 -2.27 3.09 -32.42
N SER A 67 -3.34 3.51 -33.10
CA SER A 67 -3.54 4.92 -33.50
C SER A 67 -3.88 5.84 -32.31
N LYS A 68 -4.67 5.34 -31.35
CA LYS A 68 -5.01 6.05 -30.11
C LYS A 68 -3.77 6.25 -29.24
N PHE A 69 -2.93 5.22 -29.15
CA PHE A 69 -1.65 5.27 -28.44
C PHE A 69 -0.71 6.33 -28.99
N LYS A 70 -0.54 6.35 -30.31
CA LYS A 70 0.31 7.33 -31.01
C LYS A 70 -0.11 8.77 -30.72
N THR A 71 -1.41 8.99 -30.50
CA THR A 71 -1.96 10.32 -30.18
C THR A 71 -1.74 10.73 -28.71
N ALA A 72 -1.87 9.81 -27.74
CA ALA A 72 -1.70 10.15 -26.32
C ALA A 72 -0.25 10.33 -25.87
N ILE A 73 0.68 9.53 -26.40
CA ILE A 73 2.11 9.70 -26.08
C ILE A 73 2.66 11.06 -26.55
N ASN A 74 1.96 11.71 -27.49
CA ASN A 74 2.32 13.02 -28.03
C ASN A 74 1.61 14.20 -27.31
N LYS A 75 0.78 13.96 -26.28
CA LYS A 75 0.11 15.02 -25.50
C LYS A 75 0.81 15.27 -24.14
N PRO A 76 1.48 16.44 -23.93
CA PRO A 76 2.29 16.72 -22.73
C PRO A 76 1.51 16.84 -21.41
N SER A 77 0.20 17.16 -21.46
CA SER A 77 -0.59 17.52 -20.28
C SER A 77 -0.85 16.40 -19.28
N ASN A 78 -0.72 15.13 -19.70
CA ASN A 78 -1.05 13.98 -18.87
C ASN A 78 0.16 13.43 -18.09
N LEU A 79 1.38 13.80 -18.47
CA LEU A 79 2.62 13.36 -17.81
C LEU A 79 2.68 13.69 -16.31
N PRO A 80 2.33 14.92 -15.85
CA PRO A 80 2.48 15.28 -14.44
C PRO A 80 1.58 14.47 -13.50
N HIS A 81 0.36 14.15 -13.93
CA HIS A 81 -0.59 13.35 -13.15
C HIS A 81 -0.13 11.88 -13.03
N ILE A 82 0.36 11.32 -14.12
CA ILE A 82 0.92 9.96 -14.17
C ILE A 82 2.18 9.87 -13.30
N GLN A 83 3.04 10.88 -13.35
CA GLN A 83 4.23 10.96 -12.51
C GLN A 83 3.90 11.02 -11.03
N LYS A 84 2.86 11.78 -10.65
CA LYS A 84 2.36 11.83 -9.27
C LYS A 84 1.89 10.46 -8.79
N ILE A 85 1.12 9.74 -9.61
CA ILE A 85 0.65 8.38 -9.29
C ILE A 85 1.84 7.41 -9.13
N ALA A 86 2.77 7.40 -10.09
CA ALA A 86 3.95 6.53 -10.06
C ALA A 86 4.84 6.79 -8.83
N ASN A 87 5.04 8.05 -8.47
CA ASN A 87 5.79 8.43 -7.27
C ASN A 87 5.11 7.94 -6.00
N GLN A 88 3.78 8.06 -5.90
CA GLN A 88 3.01 7.58 -4.74
C GLN A 88 3.07 6.06 -4.60
N ILE A 89 2.97 5.32 -5.71
CA ILE A 89 3.10 3.85 -5.70
C ILE A 89 4.50 3.42 -5.29
N THR A 90 5.53 4.06 -5.85
CA THR A 90 6.93 3.76 -5.50
C THR A 90 7.17 4.02 -4.01
N HIS A 91 6.65 5.14 -3.49
CA HIS A 91 6.72 5.45 -2.07
C HIS A 91 6.05 4.37 -1.21
N ARG A 92 4.82 3.97 -1.55
CA ARG A 92 4.09 2.90 -0.85
C ARG A 92 4.84 1.58 -0.89
N GLN A 93 5.41 1.20 -2.04
CA GLN A 93 6.13 -0.06 -2.18
C GLN A 93 7.40 -0.07 -1.32
N ASN A 94 8.17 1.02 -1.32
CA ASN A 94 9.36 1.14 -0.50
C ASN A 94 9.03 1.07 0.99
N LEU A 95 7.94 1.72 1.40
CA LEU A 95 7.41 1.66 2.76
C LEU A 95 7.04 0.21 3.14
N ILE A 96 6.24 -0.47 2.33
CA ILE A 96 5.80 -1.85 2.60
C ILE A 96 7.00 -2.80 2.64
N ASN A 97 7.95 -2.67 1.72
CA ASN A 97 9.16 -3.50 1.69
C ASN A 97 10.00 -3.29 2.94
N GLY A 98 10.29 -2.04 3.32
CA GLY A 98 11.07 -1.74 4.51
C GLY A 98 10.41 -2.20 5.81
N LEU A 99 9.07 -2.24 5.87
CA LEU A 99 8.34 -2.83 6.99
C LEU A 99 8.43 -4.35 6.97
N ARG A 100 8.21 -5.00 5.82
CA ARG A 100 8.29 -6.45 5.68
C ARG A 100 9.68 -6.99 6.01
N GLU A 101 10.74 -6.31 5.55
CA GLU A 101 12.13 -6.66 5.86
C GLU A 101 12.38 -6.66 7.38
N GLN A 102 11.92 -5.62 8.08
CA GLN A 102 12.04 -5.55 9.54
C GLN A 102 11.21 -6.61 10.26
N ILE A 103 9.97 -6.84 9.81
CA ILE A 103 9.06 -7.80 10.45
C ILE A 103 9.54 -9.23 10.25
N ASN A 104 10.02 -9.56 9.06
CA ASN A 104 10.49 -10.90 8.73
C ASN A 104 11.92 -11.18 9.21
N ALA A 105 12.61 -10.18 9.76
CA ALA A 105 13.94 -10.36 10.34
C ALA A 105 13.91 -11.32 11.54
N PRO A 106 14.94 -12.19 11.70
CA PRO A 106 15.05 -13.06 12.86
C PRO A 106 15.01 -12.27 14.17
N GLY A 107 14.19 -12.74 15.13
CA GLY A 107 14.07 -12.09 16.44
C GLY A 107 13.28 -10.77 16.42
N PHE A 108 12.48 -10.52 15.37
CA PHE A 108 11.60 -9.36 15.31
C PHE A 108 10.76 -9.20 16.58
N LYS A 109 10.70 -7.96 17.07
CA LYS A 109 9.82 -7.54 18.16
C LYS A 109 9.14 -6.25 17.74
N ALA A 110 7.81 -6.25 17.72
CA ALA A 110 7.02 -5.10 17.28
C ALA A 110 7.38 -3.78 18.00
N LYS A 111 7.78 -3.86 19.28
CA LYS A 111 8.26 -2.70 20.05
C LYS A 111 9.50 -2.00 19.49
N ASN A 112 10.24 -2.63 18.60
CA ASN A 112 11.48 -2.12 18.00
C ASN A 112 11.29 -1.65 16.55
N LEU A 113 10.09 -1.80 15.98
CA LEU A 113 9.82 -1.44 14.59
C LEU A 113 10.08 0.05 14.36
N ARG A 114 10.83 0.41 13.32
CA ARG A 114 11.07 1.80 12.93
C ARG A 114 10.16 2.17 11.77
N LEU A 115 9.68 3.41 11.75
CA LEU A 115 8.90 3.94 10.63
C LEU A 115 9.70 5.00 9.88
N THR A 116 9.54 5.01 8.56
CA THR A 116 9.95 6.14 7.72
C THR A 116 8.70 6.70 7.06
N LEU A 117 8.25 7.87 7.53
CA LEU A 117 7.05 8.55 7.01
C LEU A 117 7.47 9.89 6.42
N ASN A 118 7.07 10.17 5.18
CA ASN A 118 7.40 11.42 4.49
C ASN A 118 8.91 11.76 4.51
N GLY A 119 9.77 10.74 4.41
CA GLY A 119 11.24 10.91 4.44
C GLY A 119 11.83 11.16 5.82
N LYS A 120 11.02 11.14 6.88
CA LYS A 120 11.47 11.26 8.27
C LYS A 120 11.41 9.91 8.97
N GLU A 121 12.50 9.54 9.63
CA GLU A 121 12.56 8.35 10.47
C GLU A 121 11.99 8.61 11.86
N TYR A 122 11.26 7.62 12.38
CA TYR A 122 10.67 7.61 13.71
C TYR A 122 11.06 6.32 14.43
N SER A 123 11.70 6.48 15.59
CA SER A 123 12.03 5.38 16.48
C SER A 123 10.95 5.23 17.57
N PRO A 124 10.66 3.99 18.03
CA PRO A 124 9.76 3.77 19.16
C PRO A 124 10.29 4.40 20.45
N ILE A 125 9.37 4.90 21.28
CA ILE A 125 9.68 5.42 22.61
C ILE A 125 9.97 4.23 23.53
N ALA A 126 11.22 4.08 23.97
CA ALA A 126 11.69 2.91 24.71
C ALA A 126 10.87 2.62 25.99
N ASP A 127 10.48 3.66 26.73
CA ASP A 127 9.85 3.49 28.05
C ASP A 127 8.46 2.88 27.97
N VAL A 128 7.70 3.22 26.91
CA VAL A 128 6.30 2.81 26.75
C VAL A 128 6.10 1.71 25.70
N SER A 129 7.12 1.43 24.87
CA SER A 129 7.06 0.37 23.85
C SER A 129 7.39 -0.99 24.47
N LYS A 130 6.38 -1.67 25.02
CA LYS A 130 6.55 -2.99 25.68
C LYS A 130 6.20 -4.18 24.77
N GLY A 131 5.05 -4.12 24.10
CA GLY A 131 4.59 -5.14 23.14
C GLY A 131 4.27 -4.60 21.74
N ALA A 132 4.15 -3.28 21.62
CA ALA A 132 3.88 -2.55 20.39
C ALA A 132 4.84 -1.36 20.31
N ALA A 133 5.20 -0.94 19.10
CA ALA A 133 5.93 0.31 18.93
C ALA A 133 5.01 1.50 19.21
N VAL A 134 5.50 2.44 20.00
CA VAL A 134 4.82 3.71 20.30
C VAL A 134 5.67 4.85 19.75
N TYR A 135 5.08 5.72 18.93
CA TYR A 135 5.75 6.86 18.32
C TYR A 135 5.16 8.18 18.83
N ARG A 136 5.95 9.26 18.80
CA ARG A 136 5.53 10.61 19.19
C ARG A 136 5.74 11.60 18.05
N GLY A 137 4.84 12.58 17.94
CA GLY A 137 5.03 13.74 17.07
C GLY A 137 4.85 13.46 15.58
N ILE A 138 4.20 12.34 15.23
CA ILE A 138 3.69 12.10 13.88
C ILE A 138 2.32 12.78 13.81
N PRO A 139 2.03 13.70 12.88
CA PRO A 139 0.73 14.37 12.79
C PRO A 139 -0.37 13.42 12.29
N ASP A 140 -1.64 13.70 12.62
CA ASP A 140 -2.79 12.85 12.25
C ASP A 140 -2.86 12.60 10.74
N LYS A 141 -2.62 13.63 9.93
CA LYS A 141 -2.59 13.50 8.47
C LYS A 141 -1.61 12.41 8.00
N ASP A 142 -0.45 12.31 8.63
CA ASP A 142 0.57 11.33 8.25
C ASP A 142 0.23 9.93 8.76
N ILE A 143 -0.42 9.82 9.92
CA ILE A 143 -0.93 8.54 10.45
C ILE A 143 -2.01 7.99 9.51
N PHE A 144 -2.93 8.84 9.06
CA PHE A 144 -4.02 8.43 8.18
C PHE A 144 -3.49 8.08 6.79
N GLN A 145 -2.57 8.88 6.25
CA GLN A 145 -1.91 8.55 4.98
C GLN A 145 -1.14 7.23 5.09
N PHE A 146 -0.41 7.01 6.19
CA PHE A 146 0.28 5.76 6.45
C PHE A 146 -0.69 4.57 6.50
N TYR A 147 -1.81 4.70 7.21
CA TYR A 147 -2.86 3.68 7.23
C TYR A 147 -3.42 3.39 5.82
N GLN A 148 -3.69 4.42 5.03
CA GLN A 148 -4.14 4.27 3.65
C GLN A 148 -3.12 3.54 2.77
N ASP A 149 -1.83 3.85 2.93
CA ASP A 149 -0.76 3.22 2.18
C ASP A 149 -0.54 1.76 2.59
N LEU A 150 -0.66 1.43 3.89
CA LEU A 150 -0.67 0.04 4.38
C LEU A 150 -1.84 -0.76 3.80
N ALA A 151 -3.04 -0.19 3.86
CA ALA A 151 -4.27 -0.85 3.43
C ALA A 151 -4.48 -0.82 1.89
N GLY A 152 -3.62 -0.14 1.15
CA GLY A 152 -3.70 -0.04 -0.32
C GLY A 152 -4.92 0.75 -0.83
N ILE A 153 -5.44 1.68 -0.03
CA ILE A 153 -6.66 2.46 -0.36
C ILE A 153 -6.31 3.92 -0.70
N SER A 154 -7.07 4.51 -1.63
CA SER A 154 -6.90 5.92 -2.01
C SER A 154 -7.74 6.90 -1.18
N LYS A 155 -8.75 6.40 -0.47
CA LYS A 155 -9.68 7.19 0.34
C LYS A 155 -10.01 6.44 1.63
N MET A 156 -10.11 7.17 2.74
CA MET A 156 -10.55 6.62 4.02
C MET A 156 -11.98 6.07 3.93
N PRO A 157 -12.26 4.89 4.52
CA PRO A 157 -13.63 4.42 4.68
C PRO A 157 -14.37 5.29 5.69
N ASN A 158 -15.69 5.10 5.79
CA ASN A 158 -16.46 5.76 6.84
C ASN A 158 -16.08 5.23 8.22
N PRO A 159 -16.01 6.10 9.25
CA PRO A 159 -15.75 5.65 10.62
C PRO A 159 -16.91 4.82 11.14
N VAL A 160 -16.60 3.83 11.97
CA VAL A 160 -17.57 3.00 12.68
C VAL A 160 -17.39 3.23 14.18
N ASP A 161 -18.51 3.42 14.89
CA ASP A 161 -18.50 3.57 16.35
C ASP A 161 -18.20 2.23 17.03
N LYS A 162 -17.25 2.24 17.97
CA LYS A 162 -17.04 1.15 18.90
C LYS A 162 -17.83 1.41 20.17
N ILE A 163 -18.83 0.59 20.44
CA ILE A 163 -19.63 0.63 21.65
C ILE A 163 -19.17 -0.49 22.60
N LYS A 164 -18.99 -0.17 23.89
CA LYS A 164 -18.69 -1.13 24.95
C LYS A 164 -19.94 -1.96 25.29
N LYS A 165 -19.77 -3.03 26.07
CA LYS A 165 -20.90 -3.88 26.51
C LYS A 165 -21.94 -3.13 27.35
N ASP A 166 -21.51 -2.07 28.04
CA ASP A 166 -22.34 -1.20 28.86
C ASP A 166 -23.08 -0.11 28.05
N GLY A 167 -22.98 -0.13 26.72
CA GLY A 167 -23.61 0.86 25.83
C GLY A 167 -22.83 2.17 25.67
N VAL A 168 -21.72 2.36 26.41
CA VAL A 168 -20.92 3.57 26.32
C VAL A 168 -20.02 3.54 25.08
N LYS A 169 -19.98 4.65 24.33
CA LYS A 169 -19.07 4.81 23.19
C LYS A 169 -17.61 4.78 23.68
N GLN A 170 -16.85 3.81 23.18
CA GLN A 170 -15.41 3.69 23.41
C GLN A 170 -14.60 4.60 22.48
N GLY A 171 -15.05 4.77 21.23
CA GLY A 171 -14.35 5.53 20.21
C GLY A 171 -14.83 5.17 18.81
N ILE A 172 -13.99 5.41 17.81
CA ILE A 172 -14.22 5.10 16.40
C ILE A 172 -13.10 4.24 15.83
N TYR A 173 -13.43 3.50 14.77
CA TYR A 173 -12.45 2.76 13.99
C TYR A 173 -12.77 2.78 12.50
N TYR A 174 -11.73 2.58 11.70
CA TYR A 174 -11.75 2.36 10.26
C TYR A 174 -11.17 0.98 10.03
N ALA A 175 -11.86 0.11 9.27
CA ALA A 175 -11.38 -1.23 8.99
C ALA A 175 -11.37 -1.50 7.49
N VAL A 176 -10.29 -2.12 7.01
CA VAL A 176 -10.12 -2.56 5.62
C VAL A 176 -9.52 -3.95 5.62
N GLN A 177 -10.01 -4.81 4.73
CA GLN A 177 -9.35 -6.05 4.36
C GLN A 177 -8.82 -5.90 2.94
N ASP A 178 -7.54 -6.20 2.73
CA ASP A 178 -6.97 -6.22 1.38
C ASP A 178 -7.37 -7.51 0.63
N ARG A 179 -7.06 -7.54 -0.67
CA ARG A 179 -7.32 -8.70 -1.53
C ARG A 179 -6.56 -9.97 -1.14
N HIS A 180 -5.52 -9.83 -0.31
CA HIS A 180 -4.69 -10.95 0.13
C HIS A 180 -5.19 -11.54 1.44
N GLY A 181 -6.14 -10.90 2.12
CA GLY A 181 -6.70 -11.34 3.40
C GLY A 181 -6.10 -10.64 4.62
N ASN A 182 -5.19 -9.67 4.43
CA ASN A 182 -4.69 -8.84 5.53
C ASN A 182 -5.78 -7.89 6.00
N GLN A 183 -5.93 -7.76 7.31
CA GLN A 183 -6.84 -6.81 7.93
C GLN A 183 -6.05 -5.68 8.57
N PHE A 184 -6.48 -4.46 8.26
CA PHE A 184 -5.93 -3.22 8.79
C PHE A 184 -7.05 -2.50 9.54
N THR A 185 -6.79 -2.06 10.77
CA THR A 185 -7.72 -1.24 11.53
C THR A 185 -7.02 0.00 12.07
N LEU A 186 -7.55 1.19 11.81
CA LEU A 186 -7.13 2.43 12.47
C LEU A 186 -8.20 2.81 13.49
N ARG A 187 -7.83 3.01 14.75
CA ARG A 187 -8.77 3.35 15.84
C ARG A 187 -8.21 4.38 16.80
N ASN A 188 -9.09 5.16 17.43
CA ASN A 188 -8.71 6.18 18.41
C ASN A 188 -8.82 5.70 19.88
N PHE A 189 -8.79 4.39 20.10
CA PHE A 189 -8.87 3.79 21.43
C PHE A 189 -7.93 2.59 21.55
N SER A 190 -7.39 2.36 22.75
CA SER A 190 -6.57 1.18 23.03
C SER A 190 -6.72 0.65 24.45
N LYS A 191 -6.52 -0.66 24.64
CA LYS A 191 -6.46 -1.26 25.98
C LYS A 191 -5.31 -0.68 26.82
N SER A 192 -4.21 -0.30 26.16
CA SER A 192 -3.04 0.31 26.80
C SER A 192 -3.01 1.83 26.67
N GLN A 193 -4.15 2.49 26.40
CA GLN A 193 -4.20 3.91 26.10
C GLN A 193 -3.67 4.76 27.25
N GLU A 194 -4.02 4.47 28.49
CA GLU A 194 -3.49 5.19 29.67
C GLU A 194 -1.96 5.08 29.78
N ALA A 195 -1.41 3.88 29.61
CA ALA A 195 0.03 3.65 29.72
C ALA A 195 0.84 4.24 28.54
N THR A 196 0.27 4.18 27.34
CA THR A 196 0.97 4.59 26.10
C THR A 196 0.63 6.00 25.65
N LYS A 197 -0.42 6.61 26.20
CA LYS A 197 -1.01 7.89 25.77
C LYS A 197 -1.34 7.92 24.27
N ALA A 198 -1.60 6.76 23.68
CA ALA A 198 -1.85 6.64 22.25
C ALA A 198 -3.21 7.24 21.88
N ARG A 199 -3.20 8.26 21.01
CA ARG A 199 -4.42 8.84 20.43
C ARG A 199 -4.91 8.08 19.21
N TRP A 200 -4.01 7.40 18.51
CA TRP A 200 -4.32 6.51 17.38
C TRP A 200 -3.56 5.19 17.54
N THR A 201 -4.20 4.10 17.14
CA THR A 201 -3.59 2.76 17.04
C THR A 201 -3.93 2.15 15.68
N ILE A 202 -2.93 1.61 15.00
CA ILE A 202 -3.10 0.78 13.80
C ILE A 202 -2.89 -0.69 14.20
N ASP A 203 -3.89 -1.51 13.97
CA ASP A 203 -3.80 -2.98 14.06
C ASP A 203 -3.53 -3.55 12.67
N ILE A 204 -2.57 -4.47 12.58
CA ILE A 204 -2.25 -5.22 11.38
C ILE A 204 -2.42 -6.70 11.71
N ASN A 205 -3.21 -7.41 10.91
CA ASN A 205 -3.45 -8.84 11.08
C ASN A 205 -3.33 -9.56 9.73
N SER A 206 -2.37 -10.47 9.64
CA SER A 206 -2.06 -11.26 8.44
C SER A 206 -2.41 -12.74 8.60
N LYS A 207 -3.16 -13.14 9.64
CA LYS A 207 -3.52 -14.55 9.88
C LYS A 207 -4.22 -15.22 8.70
N LYS A 208 -5.01 -14.44 7.96
CA LYS A 208 -5.76 -14.90 6.79
C LYS A 208 -5.08 -14.53 5.47
N ALA A 209 -3.85 -13.99 5.54
CA ALA A 209 -3.11 -13.64 4.35
C ALA A 209 -2.74 -14.90 3.55
N THR A 210 -2.69 -14.79 2.22
CA THR A 210 -2.07 -15.82 1.38
C THR A 210 -0.63 -16.05 1.81
N VAL A 211 -0.12 -17.28 1.66
CA VAL A 211 1.21 -17.70 2.19
C VAL A 211 2.33 -16.73 1.81
N GLU A 212 2.36 -16.24 0.57
CA GLU A 212 3.36 -15.29 0.05
C GLU A 212 3.30 -13.89 0.70
N HIS A 213 2.19 -13.56 1.38
CA HIS A 213 1.95 -12.28 2.04
C HIS A 213 1.77 -12.41 3.55
N GLN A 214 1.93 -13.62 4.11
CA GLN A 214 1.98 -13.79 5.56
C GLN A 214 3.26 -13.14 6.10
N LEU A 215 3.08 -12.35 7.14
CA LEU A 215 4.17 -11.86 7.96
C LEU A 215 4.59 -12.97 8.92
N THR A 216 5.85 -12.98 9.35
CA THR A 216 6.34 -13.88 10.41
C THR A 216 5.58 -13.77 11.73
N VAL A 217 4.85 -12.66 11.92
CA VAL A 217 3.91 -12.47 13.02
C VAL A 217 2.49 -12.36 12.48
N ASP A 218 1.58 -13.10 13.10
CA ASP A 218 0.16 -13.11 12.76
C ASP A 218 -0.53 -11.74 12.89
N SER A 219 -0.13 -10.96 13.90
CA SER A 219 -0.70 -9.65 14.17
C SER A 219 0.16 -8.82 15.11
N PHE A 220 0.13 -7.50 14.96
CA PHE A 220 0.75 -6.56 15.89
C PHE A 220 0.06 -5.18 15.82
N GLU A 221 0.40 -4.32 16.79
CA GLU A 221 -0.13 -2.95 16.87
C GLU A 221 0.99 -1.91 16.70
N LEU A 222 0.63 -0.76 16.12
CA LEU A 222 1.42 0.47 16.10
C LEU A 222 0.64 1.58 16.78
N LYS A 223 1.30 2.35 17.65
CA LYS A 223 0.64 3.35 18.51
C LYS A 223 1.25 4.72 18.31
N PHE A 224 0.41 5.76 18.36
CA PHE A 224 0.81 7.13 18.09
C PHE A 224 0.34 8.06 19.21
N GLN A 225 1.28 8.74 19.89
CA GLN A 225 1.07 9.78 20.90
C GLN A 225 0.90 11.14 20.27
#